data_AF-A0A6M3K8D3-F1
#
_entry.id   AF-A0A6M3K8D3-F1
#
_cell.length_a   1.000
_cell.length_b   1.000
_cell.length_c   1.000
_cell.angle_alpha   90.00
_cell.angle_beta   90.00
_cell.angle_gamma   90.00
#
_symmetry.space_group_name_H-M   'P 1'
#
loop_
_entity.id
_entity.type
_entity.pdbx_description
1 polymer ?
#
loop_
_entity_poly.entity_id
_entity_poly.type
_entity_poly.pdbx_seq_one_letter_code
_entity_poly.pdbx_strand_id
1 'polypeptide(L)'
;MSRKNTAGSSVTDLIGVKPVSFFNGGAVPTWSFPELSGTQTFKAGEMVCLSGAVGSAIGLTKPGTDASGFGIVGFAADNASGTTSGKKSVWIASPDVVWQGNVGHSTSASAQTAATDLGQRFGLTSLSGRTYVDKARTAVSTVMCRVIGLCNQDDVPTFYGKVYFTLMDRVCQLRQDKVYASSPLDMAL
;
A
#
# COMPACT_ATOMS: atom_id res chain seq x y z
N MET A 1 8.37 -18.73 18.07
CA MET A 1 7.09 -19.43 17.88
C MET A 1 6.03 -18.41 17.49
N SER A 2 5.55 -18.43 16.25
CA SER A 2 4.41 -17.61 15.80
C SER A 2 3.14 -18.09 16.51
N ARG A 3 2.42 -17.17 17.15
CA ARG A 3 1.09 -17.46 17.70
C ARG A 3 0.10 -17.42 16.53
N LYS A 4 -0.38 -18.59 16.10
CA LYS A 4 -1.56 -18.68 15.24
C LYS A 4 -2.78 -18.22 16.05
N ASN A 5 -3.61 -17.35 15.50
CA ASN A 5 -4.92 -17.07 16.08
C ASN A 5 -5.81 -18.32 15.96
N THR A 6 -6.95 -18.33 16.64
CA THR A 6 -7.91 -19.44 16.66
C THR A 6 -8.42 -19.84 15.27
N ALA A 7 -8.14 -19.04 14.24
CA ALA A 7 -8.44 -19.28 12.83
C ALA A 7 -7.21 -19.75 12.01
N GLY A 8 -6.11 -20.17 12.65
CA GLY A 8 -4.94 -20.74 11.98
C GLY A 8 -3.95 -19.72 11.40
N SER A 9 -4.24 -18.42 11.47
CA SER A 9 -3.39 -17.35 10.91
C SER A 9 -2.40 -16.81 11.92
N SER A 10 -1.12 -16.82 11.57
CA SER A 10 0.02 -16.33 12.35
C SER A 10 -0.10 -14.83 12.63
N VAL A 11 -0.30 -14.43 13.90
CA VAL A 11 -0.39 -13.02 14.34
C VAL A 11 0.92 -12.25 14.08
N THR A 12 2.03 -12.97 13.90
CA THR A 12 3.35 -12.42 13.53
C THR A 12 3.59 -12.29 12.02
N ASP A 13 2.72 -12.84 11.16
CA ASP A 13 2.79 -12.71 9.69
C ASP A 13 1.84 -11.65 9.12
N LEU A 14 1.25 -10.82 10.00
CA LEU A 14 0.78 -9.51 9.58
C LEU A 14 2.05 -8.73 9.21
N ILE A 15 2.48 -8.85 7.97
CA ILE A 15 3.55 -8.06 7.37
C ILE A 15 2.81 -6.96 6.60
N GLY A 16 3.30 -5.73 6.65
CA GLY A 16 2.80 -4.67 5.78
C GLY A 16 2.94 -5.06 4.30
N VAL A 17 2.54 -4.19 3.39
CA VAL A 17 2.69 -4.46 1.96
C VAL A 17 4.17 -4.61 1.62
N LYS A 18 4.51 -5.64 0.83
CA LYS A 18 5.87 -5.84 0.32
C LYS A 18 5.86 -6.13 -1.18
N PRO A 19 6.91 -5.73 -1.92
CA PRO A 19 7.06 -6.14 -3.31
C PRO A 19 7.34 -7.64 -3.40
N VAL A 20 6.84 -8.28 -4.47
CA VAL A 20 7.10 -9.68 -4.80
C VAL A 20 7.97 -9.77 -6.04
N SER A 21 7.58 -9.07 -7.10
CA SER A 21 8.28 -9.06 -8.39
C SER A 21 7.92 -7.82 -9.20
N PHE A 22 8.74 -7.54 -10.20
CA PHE A 22 8.39 -6.64 -11.30
C PHE A 22 8.01 -7.49 -12.51
N PHE A 23 7.00 -7.10 -13.31
CA PHE A 23 6.51 -7.94 -14.41
C PHE A 23 7.57 -8.26 -15.47
N ASN A 24 8.55 -7.37 -15.67
CA ASN A 24 9.68 -7.60 -16.57
C ASN A 24 10.83 -8.42 -15.94
N GLY A 25 10.67 -8.92 -14.71
CA GLY A 25 11.70 -9.65 -13.96
C GLY A 25 12.80 -8.79 -13.35
N GLY A 26 12.74 -7.47 -13.49
CA GLY A 26 13.67 -6.52 -12.90
C GLY A 26 13.48 -6.36 -11.38
N ALA A 27 14.42 -5.66 -10.76
CA ALA A 27 14.32 -5.27 -9.36
C ALA A 27 13.25 -4.19 -9.18
N VAL A 28 12.51 -4.24 -8.07
CA VAL A 28 11.55 -3.19 -7.73
C VAL A 28 12.31 -1.89 -7.41
N PRO A 29 12.00 -0.78 -8.11
CA PRO A 29 12.68 0.49 -7.86
C PRO A 29 12.52 0.91 -6.41
N THR A 30 13.64 1.28 -5.77
CA THR A 30 13.68 1.71 -4.38
C THR A 30 14.42 3.03 -4.29
N TRP A 31 13.74 4.09 -3.84
CA TRP A 31 14.35 5.42 -3.66
C TRP A 31 14.26 5.86 -2.20
N SER A 32 15.09 6.83 -1.82
CA SER A 32 15.11 7.33 -0.45
C SER A 32 14.82 8.84 -0.41
N PHE A 33 13.94 9.22 0.51
CA PHE A 33 13.47 10.59 0.68
C PHE A 33 13.55 11.01 2.15
N PRO A 34 13.74 12.31 2.46
CA PRO A 34 13.63 12.78 3.85
C PRO A 34 12.21 12.62 4.37
N GLU A 35 12.05 12.46 5.69
CA GLU A 35 10.74 12.59 6.34
C GLU A 35 10.26 14.05 6.28
N LEU A 36 8.95 14.26 6.07
CA LEU A 36 8.37 15.61 5.99
C LEU A 36 8.53 16.40 7.30
N SER A 37 8.44 15.70 8.44
CA SER A 37 8.54 16.28 9.79
C SER A 37 9.18 15.30 10.76
N GLY A 38 9.71 15.81 11.87
CA GLY A 38 10.24 14.99 12.98
C GLY A 38 9.16 14.27 13.81
N THR A 39 7.97 14.10 13.26
CA THR A 39 6.80 13.51 13.93
C THR A 39 6.17 12.37 13.12
N GLN A 40 6.82 11.96 12.02
CA GLN A 40 6.35 10.85 11.20
C GLN A 40 6.43 9.54 11.97
N THR A 41 5.43 8.69 11.79
CA THR A 41 5.24 7.46 12.58
C THR A 41 5.01 6.21 11.73
N PHE A 42 5.16 6.31 10.40
CA PHE A 42 4.90 5.19 9.51
C PHE A 42 5.83 4.00 9.77
N LYS A 43 5.33 2.80 9.50
CA LYS A 43 6.05 1.53 9.60
C LYS A 43 6.39 0.97 8.23
N ALA A 44 7.39 0.10 8.18
CA ALA A 44 7.71 -0.65 6.97
C ALA A 44 6.47 -1.41 6.45
N GLY A 45 6.22 -1.29 5.15
CA GLY A 45 5.07 -1.81 4.43
C GLY A 45 3.78 -0.98 4.55
N GLU A 46 3.82 0.20 5.18
CA GLU A 46 2.73 1.17 5.08
C GLU A 46 2.83 2.01 3.79
N MET A 47 1.68 2.42 3.29
CA MET A 47 1.60 3.46 2.25
C MET A 47 2.26 4.73 2.74
N VAL A 48 3.02 5.35 1.84
CA VAL A 48 3.61 6.67 2.04
C VAL A 48 3.33 7.53 0.80
N CYS A 49 3.27 8.84 1.01
CA CYS A 49 3.18 9.83 -0.06
C CYS A 49 4.25 10.92 0.16
N LEU A 50 4.60 11.60 -0.93
CA LEU A 50 5.31 12.86 -0.87
C LEU A 50 4.30 13.98 -0.66
N SER A 51 4.59 14.85 0.30
CA SER A 51 3.80 16.04 0.59
C SER A 51 4.73 17.20 0.97
N GLY A 52 4.19 18.40 1.00
CA GLY A 52 4.92 19.65 1.22
C GLY A 52 4.22 20.82 0.54
N ALA A 53 4.32 22.02 1.10
CA ALA A 53 3.81 23.23 0.47
C ALA A 53 4.82 23.81 -0.52
N VAL A 54 4.34 24.61 -1.48
CA VAL A 54 5.20 25.38 -2.39
C VAL A 54 6.13 26.27 -1.54
N GLY A 55 7.44 26.18 -1.77
CA GLY A 55 8.45 26.90 -0.99
C GLY A 55 8.79 26.28 0.37
N SER A 56 8.23 25.11 0.71
CA SER A 56 8.59 24.31 1.89
C SER A 56 9.33 23.03 1.52
N ALA A 57 9.93 22.37 2.51
CA ALA A 57 10.54 21.06 2.30
C ALA A 57 9.48 20.03 1.85
N ILE A 58 9.78 19.29 0.79
CA ILE A 58 9.01 18.11 0.36
C ILE A 58 9.60 16.89 1.07
N GLY A 59 8.74 16.05 1.65
CA GLY A 59 9.19 14.85 2.33
C GLY A 59 8.11 13.78 2.43
N LEU A 60 8.52 12.63 2.94
CA LEU A 60 7.64 11.49 3.16
C LEU A 60 6.72 11.73 4.33
N THR A 61 5.46 11.43 4.11
CA THR A 61 4.45 11.33 5.16
C THR A 61 3.56 10.12 4.92
N LYS A 62 2.89 9.67 5.97
CA LYS A 62 1.76 8.76 5.81
C LYS A 62 0.59 9.53 5.16
N PRO A 63 -0.10 8.97 4.15
CA PRO A 63 -1.39 9.51 3.72
C PRO A 63 -2.41 9.39 4.88
N GLY A 64 -3.62 9.91 4.71
CA GLY A 64 -4.69 9.74 5.70
C GLY A 64 -5.08 8.27 5.91
N THR A 65 -6.32 8.04 6.36
CA THR A 65 -6.86 6.66 6.47
C THR A 65 -6.84 5.93 5.14
N ASP A 66 -6.96 6.69 4.05
CA ASP A 66 -6.77 6.22 2.69
C ASP A 66 -5.90 7.19 1.89
N ALA A 67 -5.55 6.76 0.68
CA ALA A 67 -4.79 7.58 -0.26
C ALA A 67 -5.70 8.17 -1.36
N SER A 68 -7.00 8.34 -1.09
CA SER A 68 -7.86 9.09 -2.00
C SER A 68 -7.41 10.56 -2.05
N GLY A 69 -7.09 11.06 -3.25
CA GLY A 69 -6.77 12.47 -3.49
C GLY A 69 -5.29 12.88 -3.54
N PHE A 70 -4.36 12.11 -2.96
CA PHE A 70 -2.92 12.46 -2.96
C PHE A 70 -2.05 11.58 -3.86
N GLY A 71 -2.54 10.39 -4.20
CA GLY A 71 -1.69 9.32 -4.71
C GLY A 71 -0.73 8.80 -3.63
N ILE A 72 0.02 7.76 -3.96
CA ILE A 72 1.09 7.19 -3.14
C ILE A 72 2.41 7.23 -3.91
N VAL A 73 3.49 7.55 -3.21
CA VAL A 73 4.84 7.37 -3.77
C VAL A 73 5.23 5.90 -3.78
N GLY A 74 4.69 5.12 -2.84
CA GLY A 74 5.05 3.73 -2.66
C GLY A 74 4.67 3.19 -1.29
N PHE A 75 5.37 2.13 -0.92
CA PHE A 75 5.31 1.54 0.41
C PHE A 75 6.66 1.70 1.10
N ALA A 76 6.65 2.08 2.37
CA ALA A 76 7.87 2.31 3.13
C ALA A 76 8.68 0.99 3.24
N ALA A 77 9.95 1.00 2.84
CA ALA A 77 10.84 -0.13 3.07
C ALA A 77 11.40 -0.12 4.51
N ASP A 78 11.46 1.06 5.12
CA ASP A 78 11.98 1.30 6.46
C ASP A 78 10.91 1.91 7.38
N ASN A 79 11.08 1.75 8.70
CA ASN A 79 10.31 2.54 9.67
C ASN A 79 10.74 4.01 9.65
N ALA A 80 9.80 4.93 9.89
CA ALA A 80 10.11 6.31 10.21
C ALA A 80 11.07 6.37 11.42
N SER A 81 12.04 7.29 11.36
CA SER A 81 12.90 7.63 12.50
C SER A 81 12.31 8.71 13.38
N GLY A 82 11.31 9.46 12.89
CA GLY A 82 10.82 10.65 13.59
C GLY A 82 11.83 11.79 13.52
N THR A 83 12.67 11.85 12.48
CA THR A 83 13.64 12.92 12.28
C THR A 83 13.68 13.32 10.80
N THR A 84 13.93 14.60 10.52
CA THR A 84 13.97 15.13 9.15
C THR A 84 15.33 14.99 8.48
N SER A 85 16.39 14.69 9.25
CA SER A 85 17.76 14.57 8.74
C SER A 85 18.05 13.21 8.09
N GLY A 86 17.27 12.17 8.43
CA GLY A 86 17.40 10.83 7.86
C GLY A 86 16.55 10.66 6.59
N LYS A 87 17.12 10.03 5.57
CA LYS A 87 16.33 9.53 4.42
C LYS A 87 15.76 8.15 4.73
N LYS A 88 14.55 7.88 4.27
CA LYS A 88 13.86 6.59 4.36
C LYS A 88 13.61 6.00 2.99
N SER A 89 13.85 4.71 2.87
CA SER A 89 13.69 3.98 1.62
C SER A 89 12.21 3.64 1.39
N VAL A 90 11.82 3.69 0.13
CA VAL A 90 10.45 3.46 -0.34
C VAL A 90 10.54 2.56 -1.55
N TRP A 91 9.77 1.46 -1.55
CA TRP A 91 9.50 0.69 -2.75
C TRP A 91 8.51 1.47 -3.60
N ILE A 92 8.96 1.92 -4.77
CA ILE A 92 8.19 2.85 -5.59
C ILE A 92 6.94 2.17 -6.14
N ALA A 93 5.80 2.83 -5.95
CA ALA A 93 4.52 2.41 -6.50
C ALA A 93 4.57 2.46 -8.04
N SER A 94 4.31 1.32 -8.67
CA SER A 94 4.15 1.22 -10.12
C SER A 94 3.09 0.17 -10.46
N PRO A 95 2.33 0.34 -11.55
CA PRO A 95 1.46 -0.70 -12.10
C PRO A 95 2.21 -1.99 -12.46
N ASP A 96 3.52 -1.89 -12.71
CA ASP A 96 4.34 -3.00 -13.15
C ASP A 96 4.90 -3.86 -12.00
N VAL A 97 4.66 -3.45 -10.75
CA VAL A 97 5.10 -4.17 -9.56
C VAL A 97 3.96 -5.01 -9.03
N VAL A 98 4.25 -6.29 -8.79
CA VAL A 98 3.38 -7.18 -8.02
C VAL A 98 3.68 -7.01 -6.54
N TRP A 99 2.64 -6.69 -5.80
CA TRP A 99 2.66 -6.50 -4.36
C TRP A 99 1.97 -7.67 -3.67
N GLN A 100 2.44 -7.99 -2.47
CA GLN A 100 1.73 -8.87 -1.54
C GLN A 100 1.26 -8.04 -0.35
N GLY A 101 -0.01 -8.19 0.02
CA GLY A 101 -0.57 -7.56 1.21
C GLY A 101 -1.75 -8.35 1.76
N ASN A 102 -2.09 -8.08 3.01
CA ASN A 102 -3.25 -8.69 3.65
C ASN A 102 -4.54 -8.00 3.18
N VAL A 103 -5.58 -8.80 2.98
CA VAL A 103 -6.96 -8.30 2.97
C VAL A 103 -7.31 -7.86 4.38
N GLY A 104 -8.03 -6.75 4.54
CA GLY A 104 -8.49 -6.24 5.84
C GLY A 104 -9.59 -5.21 5.67
N HIS A 105 -10.32 -4.91 6.74
CA HIS A 105 -11.53 -4.06 6.68
C HIS A 105 -11.93 -3.57 8.09
N SER A 106 -13.16 -3.04 8.18
CA SER A 106 -13.89 -2.75 9.40
C SER A 106 -15.04 -3.73 9.76
N THR A 107 -15.43 -4.68 8.88
CA THR A 107 -16.58 -5.60 9.14
C THR A 107 -16.12 -7.00 9.52
N SER A 108 -16.73 -8.12 9.08
CA SER A 108 -16.13 -9.47 9.19
C SER A 108 -15.98 -10.11 7.81
N ALA A 109 -16.95 -9.94 6.91
CA ALA A 109 -16.91 -10.53 5.57
C ALA A 109 -15.77 -10.00 4.67
N SER A 110 -15.49 -8.69 4.65
CA SER A 110 -14.40 -8.11 3.84
C SER A 110 -12.96 -8.36 4.35
N ALA A 111 -12.74 -9.11 5.44
CA ALA A 111 -11.40 -9.55 5.86
C ALA A 111 -11.10 -10.98 5.43
N GLN A 112 -12.07 -11.69 4.88
CA GLN A 112 -11.84 -13.02 4.33
C GLN A 112 -11.42 -12.92 2.88
N THR A 113 -10.39 -13.67 2.48
CA THR A 113 -10.10 -13.92 1.07
C THR A 113 -11.23 -14.73 0.44
N ALA A 114 -11.50 -14.49 -0.84
CA ALA A 114 -12.45 -15.25 -1.64
C ALA A 114 -11.91 -15.45 -3.06
N ALA A 115 -12.28 -16.57 -3.70
CA ALA A 115 -11.93 -16.82 -5.10
C ALA A 115 -12.43 -15.71 -6.03
N THR A 116 -13.57 -15.11 -5.69
CA THR A 116 -14.18 -13.99 -6.42
C THR A 116 -13.43 -12.68 -6.29
N ASP A 117 -12.43 -12.57 -5.41
CA ASP A 117 -11.59 -11.38 -5.28
C ASP A 117 -10.65 -11.23 -6.49
N LEU A 118 -10.36 -12.32 -7.21
CA LEU A 118 -9.47 -12.31 -8.36
C LEU A 118 -10.01 -11.39 -9.48
N GLY A 119 -9.19 -10.46 -9.95
CA GLY A 119 -9.54 -9.47 -10.98
C GLY A 119 -10.33 -8.27 -10.45
N GLN A 120 -10.80 -8.31 -9.20
CA GLN A 120 -11.54 -7.20 -8.59
C GLN A 120 -10.64 -6.01 -8.27
N ARG A 121 -11.26 -4.84 -8.19
CA ARG A 121 -10.61 -3.58 -7.83
C ARG A 121 -11.04 -3.16 -6.45
N PHE A 122 -10.05 -2.89 -5.61
CA PHE A 122 -10.26 -2.51 -4.21
C PHE A 122 -9.44 -1.28 -3.85
N GLY A 123 -9.83 -0.63 -2.77
CA GLY A 123 -9.05 0.42 -2.15
C GLY A 123 -7.94 -0.15 -1.27
N LEU A 124 -7.03 0.72 -0.89
CA LEU A 124 -6.08 0.46 0.19
C LEU A 124 -6.46 1.31 1.39
N THR A 125 -6.36 0.74 2.58
CA THR A 125 -6.64 1.45 3.83
C THR A 125 -5.48 1.27 4.80
N SER A 126 -5.20 2.30 5.58
CA SER A 126 -4.19 2.26 6.64
C SER A 126 -4.86 2.14 8.00
N LEU A 127 -4.74 1.00 8.66
CA LEU A 127 -5.30 0.72 9.97
C LEU A 127 -4.21 0.25 10.93
N SER A 128 -4.12 0.87 12.12
CA SER A 128 -3.21 0.45 13.20
C SER A 128 -1.74 0.27 12.76
N GLY A 129 -1.23 1.19 11.93
CA GLY A 129 0.15 1.16 11.47
C GLY A 129 0.43 0.16 10.34
N ARG A 130 -0.60 -0.25 9.59
CA ARG A 130 -0.51 -1.27 8.53
C ARG A 130 -1.41 -0.92 7.36
N THR A 131 -0.97 -1.22 6.14
CA THR A 131 -1.81 -1.12 4.95
C THR A 131 -2.48 -2.44 4.61
N TYR A 132 -3.78 -2.38 4.31
CA TYR A 132 -4.61 -3.51 3.91
C TYR A 132 -5.28 -3.26 2.57
N VAL A 133 -5.55 -4.35 1.84
CA VAL A 133 -6.49 -4.37 0.72
C VAL A 133 -7.90 -4.38 1.28
N ASP A 134 -8.63 -3.28 1.08
CA ASP A 134 -9.96 -3.06 1.66
C ASP A 134 -11.06 -3.39 0.64
N LYS A 135 -11.66 -4.57 0.80
CA LYS A 135 -12.73 -5.06 -0.06
C LYS A 135 -14.04 -4.27 0.06
N ALA A 136 -14.21 -3.45 1.10
CA ALA A 136 -15.37 -2.56 1.20
C ALA A 136 -15.20 -1.29 0.36
N ARG A 137 -13.97 -0.95 -0.03
CA ARG A 137 -13.66 0.24 -0.85
C ARG A 137 -13.65 -0.10 -2.33
N THR A 138 -14.84 -0.12 -2.92
CA THR A 138 -15.04 -0.44 -4.35
C THR A 138 -15.42 0.77 -5.19
N ALA A 139 -15.67 1.92 -4.58
CA ALA A 139 -16.04 3.14 -5.30
C ALA A 139 -14.89 3.62 -6.19
N VAL A 140 -15.21 4.12 -7.39
CA VAL A 140 -14.24 4.61 -8.38
C VAL A 140 -13.30 5.66 -7.78
N SER A 141 -13.73 6.48 -6.83
CA SER A 141 -12.88 7.46 -6.17
C SER A 141 -11.84 6.87 -5.20
N THR A 142 -12.02 5.61 -4.80
CA THR A 142 -11.25 4.94 -3.73
C THR A 142 -10.50 3.69 -4.18
N VAL A 143 -10.81 3.11 -5.34
CA VAL A 143 -10.09 1.94 -5.83
C VAL A 143 -8.67 2.31 -6.25
N MET A 144 -7.72 1.55 -5.73
CA MET A 144 -6.28 1.81 -5.86
C MET A 144 -5.51 0.62 -6.41
N CYS A 145 -6.01 -0.59 -6.23
CA CYS A 145 -5.34 -1.80 -6.67
C CYS A 145 -6.29 -2.74 -7.40
N ARG A 146 -5.69 -3.65 -8.17
CA ARG A 146 -6.36 -4.81 -8.74
C ARG A 146 -5.74 -6.07 -8.16
N VAL A 147 -6.56 -6.97 -7.63
CA VAL A 147 -6.11 -8.28 -7.18
C VAL A 147 -5.82 -9.15 -8.40
N ILE A 148 -4.61 -9.70 -8.47
CA ILE A 148 -4.14 -10.54 -9.59
C ILE A 148 -3.89 -11.99 -9.18
N GLY A 149 -3.97 -12.28 -7.88
CA GLY A 149 -3.78 -13.63 -7.37
C GLY A 149 -4.11 -13.72 -5.88
N LEU A 150 -4.36 -14.94 -5.42
CA LEU A 150 -4.46 -15.28 -4.01
C LEU A 150 -3.13 -15.90 -3.57
N CYS A 151 -2.74 -15.68 -2.32
CA CYS A 151 -1.48 -16.24 -1.81
C CYS A 151 -1.62 -17.75 -1.58
N ASN A 152 -0.83 -18.56 -2.28
CA ASN A 152 -0.88 -20.03 -2.19
C ASN A 152 -0.48 -20.58 -0.80
N GLN A 153 0.01 -19.73 0.11
CA GLN A 153 0.32 -20.09 1.50
C GLN A 153 -0.89 -20.02 2.43
N ASP A 154 -1.99 -19.38 1.99
CA ASP A 154 -3.21 -19.19 2.78
C ASP A 154 -4.36 -19.94 2.09
N ASP A 155 -5.18 -20.65 2.87
CA ASP A 155 -6.41 -21.29 2.35
C ASP A 155 -7.46 -20.23 1.97
N VAL A 156 -8.45 -20.62 1.18
CA VAL A 156 -9.59 -19.75 0.85
C VAL A 156 -10.88 -20.37 1.43
N PRO A 157 -11.63 -19.68 2.31
CA PRO A 157 -11.39 -18.34 2.85
C PRO A 157 -10.43 -18.32 4.06
N THR A 158 -9.53 -17.34 4.13
CA THR A 158 -8.72 -17.06 5.32
C THR A 158 -8.96 -15.63 5.80
N PHE A 159 -9.22 -15.48 7.11
CA PHE A 159 -9.36 -14.16 7.74
C PHE A 159 -8.01 -13.44 7.80
N TYR A 160 -7.98 -12.20 7.34
CA TYR A 160 -6.78 -11.43 7.04
C TYR A 160 -5.78 -12.19 6.14
N GLY A 161 -6.28 -13.01 5.20
CA GLY A 161 -5.45 -13.72 4.24
C GLY A 161 -4.72 -12.78 3.27
N LYS A 162 -3.68 -13.27 2.61
CA LYS A 162 -2.84 -12.48 1.71
C LYS A 162 -3.29 -12.60 0.26
N VAL A 163 -3.14 -11.50 -0.47
CA VAL A 163 -3.40 -11.42 -1.91
C VAL A 163 -2.23 -10.81 -2.63
N TYR A 164 -2.08 -11.18 -3.90
CA TYR A 164 -1.21 -10.50 -4.84
C TYR A 164 -2.00 -9.43 -5.58
N PHE A 165 -1.46 -8.22 -5.68
CA PHE A 165 -2.14 -7.11 -6.34
C PHE A 165 -1.15 -6.22 -7.09
N THR A 166 -1.69 -5.45 -8.04
CA THR A 166 -1.00 -4.35 -8.72
C THR A 166 -1.67 -3.05 -8.38
N LEU A 167 -0.92 -1.95 -8.45
CA LEU A 167 -1.48 -0.61 -8.26
C LEU A 167 -2.04 -0.07 -9.57
N MET A 168 -3.07 0.76 -9.47
CA MET A 168 -3.59 1.49 -10.62
C MET A 168 -2.69 2.69 -10.93
N ASP A 169 -2.39 2.95 -12.20
CA ASP A 169 -1.47 4.04 -12.60
C ASP A 169 -1.86 5.42 -12.05
N ARG A 170 -3.15 5.70 -11.97
CA ARG A 170 -3.70 6.94 -11.41
C ARG A 170 -3.38 7.18 -9.93
N VAL A 171 -3.00 6.15 -9.18
CA VAL A 171 -2.65 6.31 -7.76
C VAL A 171 -1.15 6.48 -7.53
N CYS A 172 -0.30 6.30 -8.54
CA CYS A 172 1.15 6.45 -8.40
C CYS A 172 1.56 7.93 -8.56
N GLN A 173 2.23 8.49 -7.56
CA GLN A 173 2.75 9.88 -7.60
C GLN A 173 3.97 10.03 -8.52
N LEU A 174 4.78 8.97 -8.66
CA LEU A 174 5.95 8.98 -9.53
C LEU A 174 5.64 8.19 -10.79
N ARG A 175 5.79 8.83 -11.96
CA ARG A 175 5.77 8.14 -13.25
C ARG A 175 6.96 8.60 -14.08
N GLN A 176 7.69 7.67 -14.70
CA GLN A 176 8.80 8.01 -15.63
C GLN A 176 9.76 9.09 -15.06
N ASP A 177 10.17 8.93 -13.80
CA ASP A 177 11.05 9.85 -13.08
C ASP A 177 10.53 11.29 -12.86
N LYS A 178 9.21 11.51 -13.01
CA LYS A 178 8.54 12.78 -12.75
C LYS A 178 7.47 12.64 -11.66
N VAL A 179 7.33 13.68 -10.84
CA VAL A 179 6.27 13.79 -9.83
C VAL A 179 5.00 14.30 -10.52
N TYR A 180 3.91 13.54 -10.45
CA TYR A 180 2.58 13.95 -10.88
C TYR A 180 1.71 14.21 -9.66
N ALA A 181 1.11 15.40 -9.59
CA ALA A 181 0.01 15.63 -8.66
C ALA A 181 -1.22 14.88 -9.19
N SER A 182 -1.82 14.01 -8.39
CA SER A 182 -3.12 13.43 -8.75
C SER A 182 -4.15 14.57 -8.73
N SER A 183 -4.47 15.15 -9.89
CA SER A 183 -5.53 16.15 -9.95
C SER A 183 -6.88 15.45 -9.78
N PRO A 184 -7.82 15.99 -8.98
CA PRO A 184 -9.18 15.45 -8.88
C PRO A 184 -9.92 15.40 -10.24
N LEU A 185 -9.45 16.13 -11.26
CA LEU A 185 -10.06 16.18 -12.58
C LEU A 185 -9.79 14.93 -13.43
N ASP A 186 -8.77 14.12 -13.10
CA ASP A 186 -8.52 12.81 -13.75
C ASP A 186 -9.41 11.69 -13.17
N MET A 187 -10.32 12.01 -12.26
CA MET A 187 -11.22 11.04 -11.61
C MET A 187 -12.57 10.86 -12.33
N ALA A 188 -12.79 11.54 -13.47
CA ALA A 188 -14.08 11.60 -14.17
C ALA A 188 -14.10 10.96 -15.58
N LEU A 189 -13.10 10.14 -15.94
CA LEU A 189 -13.07 9.38 -17.20
C LEU A 189 -13.02 7.86 -16.95
#